data_AF-A0A448X209-F1
#
_entry.id   AF-A0A448X209-F1
#
_cell.length_a   1.000
_cell.length_b   1.000
_cell.length_c   1.000
_cell.angle_alpha   90.00
_cell.angle_beta   90.00
_cell.angle_gamma   90.00
#
_symmetry.space_group_name_H-M   'P 1'
#
loop_
_entity.id
_entity.type
_entity.pdbx_description
1 polymer ?
#
loop_
_entity_poly.entity_id
_entity_poly.type
_entity_poly.pdbx_seq_one_letter_code
_entity_poly.pdbx_strand_id
1 'polypeptide(L)'
;MTNESAAYLRQSRELHQPERLINAKKLQYNITVSKNFFELDNNEQAAVEKRRLTEFCRRAYKRIHQTRIEERNAMICQRENSFYVDTVRAFRDRRYKFKGLTKVPYG
;
A
#
# COMPACT_ATOMS: atom_id res chain seq x y z
N MET A 1 -8.55 -14.30 -25.47
CA MET A 1 -8.21 -14.09 -24.04
C MET A 1 -7.01 -13.16 -23.99
N THR A 2 -7.12 -12.09 -23.23
CA THR A 2 -6.77 -10.72 -23.63
C THR A 2 -5.26 -10.39 -23.62
N ASN A 3 -4.89 -9.51 -24.55
CA ASN A 3 -3.56 -8.90 -24.72
C ASN A 3 -3.02 -8.18 -23.46
N GLU A 4 -3.84 -8.07 -22.41
CA GLU A 4 -3.50 -7.46 -21.11
C GLU A 4 -2.67 -8.40 -20.22
N SER A 5 -2.86 -9.72 -20.32
CA SER A 5 -2.08 -10.72 -19.57
C SER A 5 -0.60 -10.70 -20.00
N ALA A 6 -0.35 -10.55 -21.31
CA ALA A 6 1.00 -10.46 -21.86
C ALA A 6 1.70 -9.13 -21.52
N ALA A 7 0.95 -8.07 -21.21
CA ALA A 7 1.51 -6.81 -20.72
C ALA A 7 1.91 -6.92 -19.24
N TYR A 8 1.09 -7.58 -18.41
CA TYR A 8 1.40 -7.83 -17.00
C TYR A 8 2.61 -8.77 -16.83
N LEU A 9 2.70 -9.83 -17.63
CA LEU A 9 3.85 -10.75 -17.62
C LEU A 9 5.14 -10.13 -18.19
N ARG A 10 5.04 -9.12 -19.06
CA ARG A 10 6.19 -8.30 -19.47
C ARG A 10 6.61 -7.34 -18.35
N GLN A 11 5.64 -6.71 -17.69
CA GLN A 11 5.87 -5.78 -16.58
C GLN A 11 6.50 -6.48 -15.36
N SER A 12 6.10 -7.72 -15.03
CA SER A 12 6.73 -8.49 -13.96
C SER A 12 8.16 -8.95 -14.29
N ARG A 13 8.45 -9.25 -15.56
CA ARG A 13 9.79 -9.65 -16.03
C ARG A 13 10.76 -8.46 -16.11
N GLU A 14 10.25 -7.24 -16.34
CA GLU A 14 11.02 -5.99 -16.34
C GLU A 14 11.33 -5.48 -14.93
N LEU A 15 10.43 -5.70 -13.95
CA LEU A 15 10.66 -5.38 -12.54
C LEU A 15 11.79 -6.22 -11.90
N HIS A 16 12.09 -7.40 -12.46
CA HIS A 16 13.11 -8.32 -11.97
C HIS A 16 14.51 -8.13 -12.61
N GLN A 17 14.70 -7.10 -13.45
CA GLN A 17 16.01 -6.74 -14.04
C GLN A 17 16.54 -5.35 -13.61
N PRO A 18 16.78 -5.10 -12.31
CA PRO A 18 17.40 -3.85 -11.87
C PRO A 18 18.91 -3.75 -12.23
N GLU A 19 19.50 -4.74 -12.89
CA GLU A 19 20.96 -4.82 -13.11
C GLU A 19 21.48 -4.13 -14.38
N ARG A 20 20.62 -3.60 -15.26
CA ARG A 20 21.09 -3.08 -16.57
C ARG A 20 21.11 -1.57 -16.75
N LEU A 21 21.11 -0.81 -15.66
CA LEU A 21 21.47 0.61 -15.68
C LEU A 21 22.57 0.94 -14.66
N ILE A 22 23.64 0.15 -14.67
CA ILE A 22 24.97 0.68 -14.39
C ILE A 22 25.41 1.43 -15.66
N ASN A 23 24.88 2.63 -15.91
CA ASN A 23 25.68 3.71 -16.51
C ASN A 23 24.92 5.03 -16.72
N ALA A 24 25.70 6.10 -16.50
CA ALA A 24 25.56 7.44 -17.06
C ALA A 24 24.33 8.26 -16.64
N LYS A 25 24.31 8.66 -15.36
CA LYS A 25 24.20 10.07 -14.95
C LYS A 25 24.42 10.16 -13.45
N LYS A 26 25.52 10.81 -13.06
CA LYS A 26 25.78 11.28 -11.68
C LYS A 26 24.58 12.14 -11.26
N LEU A 27 23.61 11.56 -10.57
CA LEU A 27 22.56 12.31 -9.90
C LEU A 27 23.11 12.70 -8.52
N GLN A 28 23.71 13.88 -8.53
CA GLN A 28 24.12 14.69 -7.39
C GLN A 28 22.99 14.77 -6.37
N TYR A 29 23.05 13.99 -5.28
CA TYR A 29 22.27 14.20 -4.06
C TYR A 29 22.99 13.53 -2.88
N ASN A 30 23.01 14.24 -1.75
CA ASN A 30 23.90 14.06 -0.61
C ASN A 30 23.74 12.72 0.12
N ILE A 31 24.36 11.66 -0.40
CA ILE A 31 24.72 10.48 0.37
C ILE A 31 26.25 10.50 0.45
N THR A 32 26.77 11.14 1.49
CA THR A 32 28.19 11.06 1.89
C THR A 32 28.48 9.69 2.49
N VAL A 33 28.20 8.63 1.75
CA VAL A 33 28.43 7.27 2.23
C VAL A 33 29.02 6.46 1.09
N SER A 34 30.35 6.38 1.11
CA SER A 34 31.17 5.42 0.38
C SER A 34 30.96 3.99 0.94
N LYS A 35 29.71 3.55 1.08
CA LYS A 35 29.38 2.17 1.47
C LYS A 35 28.72 1.44 0.32
N ASN A 36 29.04 0.16 0.20
CA ASN A 36 28.45 -0.71 -0.78
C ASN A 36 26.94 -0.87 -0.50
N PHE A 37 26.13 -1.13 -1.52
CA PHE A 37 24.69 -1.35 -1.36
C PHE A 37 24.40 -2.50 -0.38
N PHE A 38 25.21 -3.57 -0.43
CA PHE A 38 25.10 -4.72 0.46
C PHE A 38 25.51 -4.45 1.92
N GLU A 39 26.15 -3.30 2.19
CA GLU A 39 26.57 -2.89 3.54
C GLU A 39 25.52 -1.97 4.21
N LEU A 40 24.47 -1.60 3.48
CA LEU A 40 23.38 -0.76 3.99
C LEU A 40 22.41 -1.61 4.83
N ASP A 41 21.73 -0.99 5.79
CA ASP A 41 20.63 -1.64 6.51
C ASP A 41 19.43 -1.91 5.58
N ASN A 42 18.59 -2.89 5.92
CA ASN A 42 17.43 -3.28 5.11
C ASN A 42 16.50 -2.08 4.80
N ASN A 43 16.34 -1.14 5.74
CA ASN A 43 15.52 0.05 5.53
C ASN A 43 16.14 1.01 4.51
N GLU A 44 17.46 1.17 4.54
CA GLU A 44 18.21 2.02 3.61
C GLU A 44 18.25 1.40 2.20
N GLN A 45 18.46 0.08 2.12
CA GLN A 45 18.36 -0.66 0.86
C GLN A 45 16.98 -0.48 0.23
N ALA A 46 15.90 -0.71 0.99
CA ALA A 46 14.54 -0.52 0.51
C ALA A 46 14.26 0.92 0.04
N ALA A 47 14.83 1.93 0.72
CA ALA A 47 14.70 3.33 0.31
C ALA A 47 15.42 3.62 -1.03
N VAL A 48 16.64 3.08 -1.21
CA VAL A 48 17.40 3.21 -2.45
C VAL A 48 16.68 2.52 -3.61
N GLU A 49 16.18 1.30 -3.39
CA GLU A 49 15.41 0.54 -4.38
C GLU A 49 14.12 1.26 -4.77
N LYS A 50 13.33 1.71 -3.78
CA LYS A 50 12.10 2.47 -4.03
C LYS A 50 12.37 3.72 -4.85
N ARG A 51 13.46 4.44 -4.59
CA ARG A 51 13.86 5.61 -5.36
C ARG A 51 14.20 5.25 -6.81
N ARG A 52 15.02 4.20 -7.01
CA ARG A 52 15.39 3.71 -8.34
C ARG A 52 14.17 3.29 -9.15
N LEU A 53 13.27 2.51 -8.55
CA LEU A 53 12.03 2.06 -9.18
C LEU A 53 11.12 3.23 -9.55
N THR A 54 10.98 4.22 -8.67
CA THR A 54 10.14 5.40 -8.92
C THR A 54 10.65 6.20 -10.13
N GLU A 55 11.96 6.39 -10.23
CA GLU A 55 12.59 7.09 -11.36
C GLU A 55 12.43 6.30 -12.67
N PHE A 56 12.63 4.98 -12.63
CA PHE A 56 12.41 4.10 -13.76
C PHE A 56 10.96 4.16 -14.25
N CYS A 57 9.98 3.96 -13.36
CA CYS A 57 8.57 3.99 -13.70
C CYS A 57 8.12 5.35 -14.27
N ARG A 58 8.67 6.46 -13.74
CA ARG A 58 8.45 7.81 -14.29
C ARG A 58 8.97 7.94 -15.72
N ARG A 59 10.13 7.36 -16.04
CA ARG A 59 10.74 7.43 -17.38
C ARG A 59 10.08 6.47 -18.38
N ALA A 60 9.93 5.21 -18.01
CA ALA A 60 9.46 4.15 -18.91
C ALA A 60 7.94 4.18 -19.09
N TYR A 61 7.18 4.30 -18.00
CA TYR A 61 5.72 4.17 -18.01
C TYR A 61 4.99 5.50 -17.84
N LYS A 62 5.72 6.62 -17.65
CA LYS A 62 5.16 7.97 -17.40
C LYS A 62 4.16 8.01 -16.25
N ARG A 63 4.23 7.01 -15.35
CA ARG A 63 3.31 6.83 -14.22
C ARG A 63 4.04 6.11 -13.10
N ILE A 64 3.86 6.59 -11.86
CA ILE A 64 4.51 6.02 -10.68
C ILE A 64 3.60 5.02 -9.95
N HIS A 65 2.30 5.31 -9.88
CA HIS A 65 1.33 4.49 -9.17
C HIS A 65 0.28 3.94 -10.12
N GLN A 66 -0.05 2.66 -9.97
CA GLN A 66 -1.17 2.02 -10.61
C GLN A 66 -2.10 1.49 -9.52
N THR A 67 -3.27 2.09 -9.40
CA THR A 67 -4.31 1.62 -8.48
C THR A 67 -5.21 0.65 -9.22
N ARG A 68 -5.39 -0.56 -8.67
CA ARG A 68 -6.33 -1.56 -9.17
C ARG A 68 -7.30 -1.91 -8.05
N ILE A 69 -8.58 -1.96 -8.40
CA ILE A 69 -9.64 -2.42 -7.49
C ILE A 69 -9.85 -3.91 -7.77
N GLU A 70 -9.78 -4.72 -6.73
CA GLU A 70 -10.00 -6.16 -6.80
C GLU A 70 -10.99 -6.56 -5.71
N GLU A 71 -12.00 -7.35 -6.07
CA GLU A 71 -12.95 -7.91 -5.11
C GLU A 71 -12.27 -9.01 -4.30
N ARG A 72 -12.42 -8.95 -2.98
CA ARG A 72 -11.88 -9.94 -2.05
C ARG A 72 -12.99 -10.47 -1.16
N ASN A 73 -13.02 -11.78 -1.00
CA ASN A 73 -13.97 -12.45 -0.14
C ASN A 73 -13.29 -12.86 1.16
N ALA A 74 -14.00 -12.65 2.27
CA ALA A 74 -13.62 -13.14 3.59
C ALA A 74 -14.80 -13.92 4.17
N MET A 75 -14.53 -15.02 4.86
CA MET A 75 -15.56 -15.75 5.61
C MET A 75 -15.56 -15.29 7.06
N ILE A 76 -16.74 -14.95 7.58
CA ILE A 76 -16.94 -14.50 8.95
C ILE A 76 -17.63 -15.61 9.73
N CYS A 77 -16.96 -16.16 10.75
CA CYS A 77 -17.54 -17.19 11.61
C CYS A 77 -18.61 -16.58 12.53
N GLN A 78 -19.82 -17.14 12.51
CA GLN A 78 -20.93 -16.69 13.37
C GLN A 78 -20.90 -17.31 14.78
N ARG A 79 -19.94 -18.19 15.07
CA ARG A 79 -19.78 -18.88 16.36
C ARG A 79 -18.58 -18.39 17.17
N GLU A 80 -17.86 -17.39 16.67
CA GLU A 80 -16.77 -16.75 17.43
C GLU A 80 -17.30 -16.01 18.66
N ASN A 81 -16.40 -15.71 19.60
CA ASN A 81 -16.75 -14.91 20.78
C ASN A 81 -17.24 -13.51 20.33
N SER A 82 -18.46 -13.16 20.74
CA SER A 82 -19.17 -11.94 20.33
C SER A 82 -18.69 -10.65 21.00
N PHE A 83 -17.67 -10.68 21.85
CA PHE A 83 -17.18 -9.53 22.63
C PHE A 83 -17.11 -8.20 21.84
N TYR A 84 -16.51 -8.21 20.63
CA TYR A 84 -16.40 -7.01 19.80
C TYR A 84 -17.76 -6.48 19.32
N VAL A 85 -18.66 -7.37 18.89
CA VAL A 85 -19.99 -6.99 18.42
C VAL A 85 -20.84 -6.49 19.59
N ASP A 86 -20.76 -7.14 20.75
CA ASP A 86 -21.56 -6.81 21.93
C ASP A 86 -21.14 -5.48 22.56
N THR A 87 -19.84 -5.19 22.62
CA THR A 87 -19.34 -3.90 23.08
C THR A 87 -19.79 -2.76 22.16
N VAL A 88 -19.64 -2.91 20.84
CA VAL A 88 -20.15 -1.94 19.86
C VAL A 88 -21.66 -1.74 19.98
N ARG A 89 -22.43 -2.82 20.18
CA ARG A 89 -23.88 -2.76 20.39
C ARG A 89 -24.23 -1.98 21.66
N ALA A 90 -23.55 -2.25 22.77
CA ALA A 90 -23.77 -1.53 24.03
C ALA A 90 -23.50 -0.03 23.89
N PHE A 91 -22.42 0.36 23.19
CA PHE A 91 -22.13 1.76 22.89
C PHE A 91 -23.20 2.41 22.01
N ARG A 92 -23.62 1.73 20.94
CA ARG A 92 -24.69 2.19 20.04
C ARG A 92 -25.99 2.44 20.80
N ASP A 93 -26.39 1.51 21.65
CA ASP A 93 -27.65 1.58 22.39
C ASP A 93 -27.60 2.69 23.45
N ARG A 94 -26.47 2.84 24.15
CA ARG A 94 -26.23 3.98 25.06
C ARG A 94 -26.33 5.31 24.34
N ARG A 95 -25.76 5.44 23.14
CA ARG A 95 -25.89 6.65 22.31
C ARG A 95 -27.34 6.93 21.93
N TYR A 96 -28.11 5.90 21.60
CA TYR A 96 -29.53 6.08 21.25
C TYR A 96 -30.39 6.50 22.43
N LYS A 97 -30.06 6.07 23.66
CA LYS A 97 -30.71 6.60 24.87
C LYS A 97 -30.56 8.12 24.95
N PHE A 98 -29.32 8.62 24.85
CA PHE A 98 -29.07 10.06 24.89
C PHE A 98 -29.67 10.81 23.70
N LYS A 99 -29.57 10.25 22.49
CA LYS A 99 -30.21 10.83 21.30
C LYS A 99 -31.73 10.96 21.48
N GLY A 100 -32.38 9.97 22.08
CA GLY A 100 -33.80 9.99 22.40
C GLY A 100 -34.14 11.15 23.33
N LEU A 101 -33.42 11.27 24.45
CA LEU A 101 -33.60 12.34 25.44
C LEU A 101 -33.39 13.75 24.85
N THR A 102 -32.44 13.92 23.91
CA THR A 102 -32.21 15.21 23.26
C THR A 102 -33.23 15.51 22.15
N LYS A 103 -33.85 14.48 21.55
CA LYS A 103 -34.80 14.66 20.43
C LYS A 103 -36.23 14.91 20.89
N VAL A 104 -36.60 14.65 22.15
CA VAL A 104 -37.93 15.07 22.68
C VAL A 104 -37.86 16.57 22.98
N PRO A 105 -38.41 17.45 22.13
CA PRO A 105 -38.41 18.88 22.36
C PRO A 105 -39.72 19.20 23.08
N TYR A 106 -39.68 19.33 24.41
CA TYR A 106 -40.80 19.77 25.26
C TYR A 106 -42.07 18.90 25.20
N GLY A 107 -42.37 18.26 26.33
CA GLY A 107 -43.77 18.11 26.75
C GLY A 107 -44.19 19.39 27.45
#